data_AF-A0A081RV99-F1
#
_entry.id   AF-A0A081RV99-F1
#
_cell.length_a   1.000
_cell.length_b   1.000
_cell.length_c   1.000
_cell.angle_alpha   90.00
_cell.angle_beta   90.00
_cell.angle_gamma   90.00
#
_symmetry.space_group_name_H-M   'P 1'
#
loop_
_entity.id
_entity.type
_entity.pdbx_description
1 polymer ?
#
loop_
_entity_poly.entity_id
_entity_poly.type
_entity_poly.pdbx_seq_one_letter_code
_entity_poly.pdbx_strand_id
1 'polypeptide(L)' 'MSDFELGYTPNNLRKVLKDNKLTQKEAYDVIGKTRGVFSKYLIEPNDKNFVSMNHKDWCTLMAYVKNK' A
#
# COMPACT_ATOMS: atom_id res chain seq x y z
N MET A 1 2.37 -22.44 -1.49
CA MET A 1 3.34 -21.61 -0.75
C MET A 1 2.57 -20.40 -0.25
N SER A 2 2.33 -20.31 1.06
CA SER A 2 1.81 -19.08 1.66
C SER A 2 3.03 -18.23 2.01
N ASP A 3 3.57 -17.55 1.00
CA ASP A 3 4.60 -16.54 1.22
C ASP A 3 3.92 -15.36 1.90
N PHE A 4 3.85 -15.43 3.23
CA PHE A 4 3.54 -14.28 4.05
C PHE A 4 4.72 -13.32 3.90
N GLU A 5 4.64 -12.45 2.90
CA GLU A 5 5.54 -11.31 2.82
C GLU A 5 5.39 -10.52 4.14
N LEU A 6 6.48 -10.33 4.87
CA LEU A 6 6.51 -9.53 6.09
C LEU A 6 6.84 -8.09 5.70
N GLY A 7 5.94 -7.14 6.00
CA GLY A 7 6.18 -5.71 5.83
C GLY A 7 5.42 -5.06 4.66
N TYR A 8 5.86 -3.88 4.27
CA TYR A 8 5.22 -3.03 3.25
C TYR A 8 5.68 -3.45 1.85
N THR A 9 5.03 -4.47 1.33
CA THR A 9 5.25 -4.97 -0.02
C THR A 9 4.07 -4.64 -0.94
N PRO A 10 4.28 -4.62 -2.26
CA PRO A 10 3.19 -4.44 -3.23
C PRO A 10 2.06 -5.45 -3.05
N ASN A 11 2.37 -6.73 -2.79
CA ASN A 11 1.35 -7.77 -2.61
C ASN A 11 0.54 -7.56 -1.33
N ASN A 12 1.19 -7.23 -0.22
CA ASN A 12 0.48 -6.91 1.02
C ASN A 12 -0.39 -5.67 0.88
N LEU A 13 0.11 -4.62 0.22
CA LEU A 13 -0.67 -3.42 -0.04
C LEU A 13 -1.91 -3.74 -0.90
N ARG A 14 -1.77 -4.51 -1.98
CA ARG A 14 -2.92 -4.97 -2.79
C ARG A 14 -3.92 -5.79 -1.97
N LYS A 15 -3.43 -6.68 -1.12
CA LYS A 15 -4.26 -7.50 -0.24
C LYS A 15 -5.06 -6.63 0.73
N VAL A 16 -4.41 -5.68 1.40
CA VAL A 16 -5.07 -4.71 2.31
C VAL A 16 -6.17 -3.95 1.57
N LEU A 17 -5.90 -3.44 0.37
CA LEU A 17 -6.89 -2.71 -0.41
C LEU A 17 -8.10 -3.59 -0.75
N LYS A 18 -7.85 -4.82 -1.19
CA LYS A 18 -8.90 -5.78 -1.57
C LYS A 18 -9.76 -6.18 -0.37
N ASP A 19 -9.13 -6.59 0.73
CA ASP A 19 -9.80 -7.14 1.91
C ASP A 19 -10.66 -6.08 2.60
N ASN A 20 -10.24 -4.81 2.56
CA ASN A 20 -10.96 -3.68 3.18
C ASN A 20 -11.82 -2.87 2.20
N LYS A 21 -11.98 -3.36 0.96
CA LYS A 21 -12.71 -2.70 -0.13
C LYS A 21 -12.30 -1.23 -0.30
N LEU A 22 -11.00 -0.97 -0.24
CA LEU A 22 -10.42 0.36 -0.41
C LEU A 22 -10.03 0.59 -1.86
N THR A 23 -10.43 1.75 -2.37
CA THR A 23 -9.94 2.25 -3.65
C THR A 23 -8.52 2.80 -3.49
N GLN A 24 -7.74 2.80 -4.58
CA GLN A 24 -6.43 3.46 -4.57
C GLN A 24 -6.54 4.95 -4.22
N LYS A 25 -7.67 5.58 -4.59
CA LYS A 25 -7.97 6.98 -4.27
C LYS A 25 -8.05 7.22 -2.77
N GLU A 26 -8.92 6.50 -2.08
CA GLU A 26 -9.04 6.59 -0.63
C GLU A 26 -7.70 6.33 0.03
N ALA A 27 -6.96 5.32 -0.42
CA ALA A 27 -5.67 4.98 0.15
C ALA A 27 -4.63 6.10 -0.01
N TYR A 28 -4.49 6.70 -1.20
CA TYR A 28 -3.53 7.81 -1.38
C TYR A 28 -3.99 9.10 -0.69
N ASP A 29 -5.30 9.35 -0.59
CA ASP A 29 -5.85 10.49 0.14
C ASP A 29 -5.56 10.37 1.64
N VAL A 30 -5.74 9.17 2.22
CA VAL A 30 -5.46 8.86 3.64
C VAL A 30 -3.99 9.11 4.01
N ILE A 31 -3.05 8.75 3.15
CA ILE A 31 -1.61 8.94 3.42
C ILE A 31 -1.07 10.27 2.88
N GLY A 32 -1.93 11.13 2.30
CA GLY A 32 -1.53 12.43 1.76
C GLY A 32 -0.55 12.36 0.59
N LYS A 33 -0.68 11.35 -0.27
CA LYS A 33 0.16 11.16 -1.47
C LYS A 33 -0.66 11.38 -2.74
N THR A 34 0.06 11.69 -3.82
CA THR A 34 -0.57 11.74 -5.15
C THR A 34 -0.78 10.32 -5.69
N ARG A 35 -1.74 10.17 -6.62
CA ARG A 35 -1.95 8.92 -7.36
C ARG A 35 -0.66 8.38 -7.97
N GLY A 36 0.17 9.24 -8.56
CA GLY A 36 1.41 8.83 -9.22
C GLY A 36 2.45 8.24 -8.25
N VAL A 37 2.54 8.77 -7.03
CA VAL A 37 3.42 8.20 -6.00
C VAL A 37 2.84 6.88 -5.50
N PHE A 38 1.55 6.83 -5.21
CA PHE A 38 0.90 5.62 -4.69
C PHE A 38 0.97 4.45 -5.68
N SER A 39 0.78 4.71 -6.98
CA SER A 39 0.91 3.68 -8.02
C SER A 39 2.27 3.00 -8.00
N LYS A 40 3.36 3.70 -7.65
CA LYS A 40 4.70 3.11 -7.55
C LYS A 40 4.86 2.13 -6.40
N TYR A 41 4.07 2.29 -5.32
CA TYR A 41 4.05 1.34 -4.20
C TYR A 41 3.40 0.01 -4.57
N LEU A 42 2.63 -0.02 -5.66
CA LEU A 42 1.99 -1.21 -6.21
C LEU A 42 2.80 -1.87 -7.33
N ILE A 43 3.97 -1.32 -7.69
CA ILE A 43 4.85 -1.91 -8.70
C ILE A 43 5.69 -3.01 -8.05
N GLU A 44 6.00 -4.09 -8.76
CA GLU A 44 6.86 -5.16 -8.25
C GLU A 44 8.30 -4.67 -7.99
N PRO A 45 9.01 -5.19 -6.96
CA PRO A 45 10.35 -4.71 -6.61
C PRO A 45 11.43 -4.87 -7.69
N ASN A 46 11.18 -5.71 -8.71
CA ASN A 46 12.09 -5.93 -9.84
C ASN A 46 11.93 -4.90 -10.97
N ASP A 47 10.91 -4.03 -10.92
CA ASP A 47 10.74 -2.95 -11.89
C ASP A 47 11.59 -1.73 -11.52
N LYS A 48 12.22 -1.11 -12.51
CA LYS A 48 13.05 0.10 -12.33
C LYS A 48 12.30 1.30 -11.72
N ASN A 49 10.97 1.33 -11.81
CA ASN A 49 10.12 2.40 -11.29
C ASN A 49 9.57 2.08 -9.89
N PHE A 50 9.92 0.92 -9.33
CA PHE A 50 9.53 0.55 -7.98
C PHE A 50 10.00 1.59 -6.98
N VAL A 51 9.10 1.93 -6.06
CA VAL A 51 9.43 2.73 -4.89
C VAL A 51 8.82 2.02 -3.69
N SER A 52 9.62 1.76 -2.67
CA SER A 52 9.10 1.23 -1.41
C SER A 52 8.22 2.28 -0.73
N MET A 53 7.10 1.83 -0.18
CA MET A 53 6.32 2.64 0.75
C MET A 53 7.15 2.91 2.01
N ASN A 54 7.07 4.13 2.55
CA ASN A 54 7.73 4.42 3.83
C ASN A 54 6.88 3.85 4.99
N HIS A 55 7.54 3.56 6.11
CA HIS A 55 6.90 2.96 7.28
C HIS A 55 5.75 3.83 7.85
N LYS A 56 5.92 5.15 7.85
CA LYS A 56 4.92 6.09 8.39
C LYS A 56 3.61 6.02 7.61
N ASP A 57 3.68 6.05 6.28
CA ASP A 57 2.51 5.98 5.41
C ASP A 57 1.80 4.63 5.59
N TRP A 58 2.56 3.54 5.74
CA TRP A 58 1.98 2.22 6.00
C TRP A 58 1.21 2.20 7.32
N CYS A 59 1.81 2.70 8.40
CA CYS A 59 1.17 2.80 9.70
C CYS A 59 -0.10 3.66 9.65
N THR A 60 -0.08 4.79 8.94
CA THR A 60 -1.27 5.64 8.72
C THR A 60 -2.38 4.86 8.01
N LEU A 61 -2.05 4.13 6.94
CA LEU A 61 -3.02 3.33 6.20
C LEU A 61 -3.60 2.19 7.06
N MET A 62 -2.76 1.48 7.83
CA MET A 62 -3.23 0.43 8.74
C MET A 62 -4.11 0.98 9.87
N ALA A 63 -3.76 2.14 10.43
CA ALA A 63 -4.57 2.81 11.45
C ALA A 63 -5.94 3.22 10.89
N TYR A 64 -6.00 3.71 9.66
CA TYR A 64 -7.27 4.01 8.99
C TYR A 64 -8.11 2.75 8.77
N VAL A 65 -7.50 1.68 8.25
CA VAL A 65 -8.16 0.38 8.04
C VAL A 65 -8.73 -0.20 9.34
N LYS A 66 -7.98 -0.11 10.45
CA LYS A 66 -8.40 -0.65 11.75
C LYS A 66 -9.61 0.08 12.35
N ASN A 67 -9.80 1.35 12.01
CA ASN A 67 -10.86 2.21 12.56
C ASN A 67 -12.08 2.36 11.64
N LYS A 68 -12.12 1.65 10.52
CA LYS A 68 -13.22 1.63 9.54
C LYS A 68 -14.24 0.55 9.91
#